data_AF-A0AA41NB65-F1
#
_entry.id   AF-A0AA41NB65-F1
#
_cell.length_a   1.000
_cell.length_b   1.000
_cell.length_c   1.000
_cell.angle_alpha   90.00
_cell.angle_beta   90.00
_cell.angle_gamma   90.00
#
_symmetry.space_group_name_H-M   'P 1'
#
loop_
_entity.id
_entity.type
_entity.pdbx_description
1 polymer ?
#
loop_
_entity_poly.entity_id
_entity_poly.type
_entity_poly.pdbx_seq_one_letter_code
_entity_poly.pdbx_strand_id
1 'polypeptide(L)'
;MQKGMSDFVQERIKIEEEYAKNLGTLSHNSLTAQEEGSLGEAWTPVKKNLGDEAEVHLKFSTNLHREVEKPLMSFHENFKKDMRKSDHHITDIHKQLTSLYALVEKTQKVLTE
;
A
#
# COMPACT_ATOMS: atom_id res chain seq x y z
N MET A 1 -0.90 -10.28 3.36
CA MET A 1 -1.03 -9.82 1.96
C MET A 1 -1.05 -8.30 1.90
N GLN A 2 -2.01 -7.62 2.52
CA GLN A 2 -2.13 -6.15 2.52
C GLN A 2 -0.85 -5.38 2.89
N LYS A 3 -0.25 -5.66 4.05
CA LYS A 3 1.02 -5.02 4.46
C LYS A 3 2.13 -5.23 3.43
N GLY A 4 2.30 -6.46 2.93
CA GLY A 4 3.31 -6.77 1.92
C GLY A 4 3.07 -6.05 0.58
N MET A 5 1.80 -5.84 0.18
CA MET A 5 1.47 -5.03 -0.99
C MET A 5 1.78 -3.55 -0.77
N SER A 6 1.50 -3.02 0.42
CA SER A 6 1.86 -1.65 0.79
C SER A 6 3.37 -1.45 0.74
N ASP A 7 4.14 -2.33 1.39
CA ASP A 7 5.61 -2.27 1.41
C ASP A 7 6.17 -2.31 -0.02
N PHE A 8 5.59 -3.13 -0.92
CA PHE A 8 5.98 -3.17 -2.32
C PHE A 8 5.71 -1.85 -3.07
N VAL A 9 4.54 -1.24 -2.86
CA VAL A 9 4.21 0.07 -3.48
C VAL A 9 5.11 1.17 -2.91
N GLN A 10 5.46 1.10 -1.63
CA GLN A 10 6.39 2.04 -1.01
C GLN A 10 7.79 1.99 -1.66
N GLU A 11 8.31 0.80 -1.96
CA GLU A 11 9.57 0.68 -2.69
C GLU A 11 9.45 1.20 -4.13
N ARG A 12 8.32 0.96 -4.80
CA ARG A 12 8.07 1.55 -6.13
C ARG A 12 8.06 3.08 -6.08
N ILE A 13 7.43 3.69 -5.07
CA ILE A 13 7.42 5.14 -4.88
C ILE A 13 8.84 5.69 -4.78
N LYS A 14 9.72 5.07 -3.99
CA LYS A 14 11.13 5.50 -3.85
C LYS A 14 11.88 5.44 -5.19
N ILE A 15 11.65 4.38 -5.98
CA ILE A 15 12.25 4.25 -7.32
C ILE A 15 11.78 5.39 -8.24
N GLU A 16 10.49 5.71 -8.22
CA GLU A 16 9.93 6.80 -9.03
C GLU A 16 10.48 8.17 -8.61
N GLU A 17 10.62 8.41 -7.30
CA GLU A 17 11.21 9.65 -6.77
C GLU A 17 12.68 9.82 -7.16
N GLU A 18 13.47 8.75 -7.06
CA GLU A 18 14.88 8.77 -7.48
C GLU A 18 15.00 8.96 -9.00
N TYR A 19 14.16 8.28 -9.78
CA TYR A 19 14.13 8.43 -11.23
C TYR A 19 13.77 9.86 -11.65
N ALA A 20 12.70 10.44 -11.09
CA ALA A 20 12.31 11.83 -11.33
C ALA A 20 13.42 12.81 -10.95
N LYS A 21 14.08 12.60 -9.80
CA LYS A 21 15.21 13.43 -9.38
C LYS A 21 16.37 13.40 -10.38
N ASN A 22 16.69 12.22 -10.90
CA ASN A 22 17.78 12.06 -11.87
C ASN A 22 17.43 12.70 -13.21
N LEU A 23 16.19 12.54 -13.70
CA LEU A 23 15.70 13.23 -14.90
C LEU A 23 15.74 14.75 -14.74
N GLY A 24 15.25 15.28 -13.62
CA GLY A 24 15.27 16.73 -13.35
C GLY A 24 16.69 17.28 -13.17
N THR A 25 17.64 16.48 -12.67
CA THR A 25 19.05 16.87 -12.64
C THR A 25 19.62 16.92 -14.05
N LEU A 26 19.30 15.93 -14.89
CA LEU A 26 19.79 15.83 -16.27
C LEU A 26 19.21 16.93 -17.18
N SER A 27 17.96 17.34 -16.97
CA SER A 27 17.30 18.42 -17.73
C SER A 27 18.01 19.77 -17.58
N HIS A 28 18.66 20.01 -16.44
CA HIS A 28 19.41 21.24 -16.17
C HIS A 28 20.90 21.18 -16.55
N ASN A 29 21.35 20.10 -17.18
CA ASN A 29 22.73 19.98 -17.61
C ASN A 29 23.08 21.00 -18.72
N SER A 30 24.29 21.56 -18.64
CA SER A 30 24.87 22.50 -19.60
C SER A 30 25.53 21.84 -20.83
N LEU A 31 25.45 20.51 -20.96
CA LEU A 31 25.84 19.82 -22.19
C LEU A 31 25.18 20.48 -23.40
N THR A 32 26.00 20.62 -24.45
CA THR A 32 25.67 21.21 -25.77
C THR A 32 25.09 22.64 -25.72
N ALA A 33 25.37 23.41 -24.66
CA ALA A 33 24.98 24.82 -24.56
C ALA A 33 25.62 25.73 -25.63
N GLN A 34 26.65 25.25 -26.33
CA GLN A 34 27.31 25.96 -27.42
C GLN A 34 26.78 25.57 -28.81
N GLU A 35 25.82 24.63 -28.89
CA GLU A 35 25.21 24.26 -30.16
C GLU A 35 24.32 25.39 -30.66
N GLU A 36 24.56 25.85 -31.88
CA GLU A 36 23.87 26.98 -32.49
C GLU A 36 22.97 26.55 -33.65
N GLY A 37 22.16 27.51 -34.14
CA GLY A 37 21.23 27.29 -35.24
C GLY A 37 20.10 26.32 -34.90
N SER A 38 19.42 25.82 -35.94
CA SER A 38 18.23 24.98 -35.78
C SER A 38 18.45 23.70 -34.96
N LEU A 39 19.68 23.17 -34.91
CA LEU A 39 20.00 22.00 -34.11
C LEU A 39 20.05 22.34 -32.61
N GLY A 40 20.69 23.45 -32.23
CA GLY A 40 20.69 23.95 -30.84
C GLY A 40 19.30 24.36 -30.37
N GLU A 41 18.53 24.99 -31.25
CA GLU A 41 17.12 25.31 -31.00
C GLU A 41 16.29 24.05 -30.77
N ALA A 42 16.47 23.00 -31.58
CA ALA A 42 15.78 21.72 -31.41
C ALA A 42 16.22 20.94 -30.16
N TRP A 43 17.46 21.13 -29.70
CA TRP A 43 17.97 20.49 -28.50
C TRP A 43 17.40 21.08 -27.20
N THR A 44 17.03 22.36 -27.20
CA THR A 44 16.47 23.03 -26.01
C THR A 44 15.16 22.39 -25.54
N PRO A 45 14.16 22.11 -26.41
CA PRO A 45 12.98 21.32 -26.09
C PRO A 45 13.28 19.92 -25.56
N VAL A 46 14.35 19.25 -26.03
CA VAL A 46 14.72 17.92 -25.52
C VAL A 46 15.04 18.01 -24.03
N LYS A 47 15.87 18.98 -23.61
CA LYS A 47 16.17 19.21 -22.19
C LYS A 47 14.93 19.56 -21.39
N LYS A 48 14.04 20.39 -21.95
CA LYS A 48 12.76 20.72 -21.31
C LYS A 48 11.89 19.48 -21.12
N ASN A 49 11.74 18.64 -22.14
CA ASN A 49 10.92 17.43 -22.08
C ASN A 49 11.40 16.47 -21.00
N LEU A 50 12.71 16.38 -20.73
CA LEU A 50 13.24 15.63 -19.60
C LEU A 50 12.77 16.20 -18.25
N GLY A 51 12.70 17.52 -18.11
CA GLY A 51 12.16 18.17 -16.92
C GLY A 51 10.66 17.96 -16.77
N ASP A 52 9.91 18.06 -17.86
CA ASP A 52 8.47 17.78 -17.88
C ASP A 52 8.19 16.30 -17.54
N GLU A 53 9.01 15.36 -18.02
CA GLU A 53 8.94 13.93 -17.68
C GLU A 53 9.25 13.70 -16.19
N ALA A 54 10.25 14.38 -15.62
CA ALA A 54 10.53 14.34 -14.19
C ALA A 54 9.31 14.74 -13.35
N GLU A 55 8.59 15.80 -13.75
CA GLU A 55 7.38 16.24 -13.06
C GLU A 55 6.25 15.19 -13.13
N VAL A 56 6.07 14.55 -14.29
CA VAL A 56 5.09 13.47 -14.46
C VAL A 56 5.37 12.31 -13.50
N HIS A 57 6.62 11.87 -13.40
CA HIS A 57 7.03 10.77 -12.52
C HIS A 57 6.88 11.12 -11.03
N LEU A 58 7.23 12.34 -10.63
CA LEU A 58 7.03 12.81 -9.25
C LEU A 58 5.55 12.92 -8.87
N LYS A 59 4.71 13.38 -9.81
CA LYS A 59 3.26 13.41 -9.60
C LYS A 59 2.69 12.00 -9.51
N PHE A 60 3.19 11.08 -10.32
CA PHE A 60 2.82 9.67 -10.26
C PHE A 60 3.18 9.03 -8.91
N SER A 61 4.39 9.25 -8.40
CA SER A 61 4.80 8.73 -7.08
C SER A 61 3.89 9.27 -5.95
N THR A 62 3.55 10.56 -6.00
CA THR A 62 2.62 11.19 -5.07
C THR A 62 1.22 10.55 -5.13
N ASN A 63 0.73 10.27 -6.34
CA ASN A 63 -0.56 9.60 -6.53
C ASN A 63 -0.53 8.14 -6.06
N LEU A 64 0.56 7.40 -6.30
CA LEU A 64 0.74 6.05 -5.76
C LEU A 64 0.68 6.04 -4.23
N HIS A 65 1.33 6.99 -3.58
CA HIS A 65 1.27 7.11 -2.12
C HIS A 65 -0.16 7.35 -1.64
N ARG A 66 -0.82 8.37 -2.22
CA ARG A 66 -2.15 8.83 -1.77
C ARG A 66 -3.26 7.83 -2.07
N GLU A 67 -3.25 7.23 -3.25
CA GLU A 67 -4.39 6.48 -3.80
C GLU A 67 -4.20 4.96 -3.70
N VAL A 68 -2.99 4.48 -3.42
CA VAL A 68 -2.69 3.05 -3.35
C VAL A 68 -2.09 2.65 -2.01
N GLU A 69 -0.91 3.18 -1.67
CA GLU A 69 -0.16 2.75 -0.47
C GLU A 69 -0.90 3.10 0.83
N LYS A 70 -1.34 4.36 0.99
CA LYS A 70 -2.07 4.78 2.17
C LYS A 70 -3.43 4.08 2.35
N PRO A 71 -4.27 3.91 1.30
CA PRO A 71 -5.48 3.10 1.39
C PRO A 71 -5.19 1.64 1.73
N LEU A 72 -4.13 1.05 1.17
CA LEU A 72 -3.71 -0.30 1.52
C LEU A 72 -3.31 -0.40 3.00
N MET A 73 -2.63 0.59 3.59
CA MET A 73 -2.28 0.54 5.02
C MET A 73 -3.49 0.72 5.95
N SER A 74 -4.35 1.68 5.61
CA SER A 74 -5.51 2.04 6.44
C SER A 74 -6.68 1.06 6.33
N PHE A 75 -6.73 0.28 5.23
CA PHE A 75 -7.73 -0.77 5.09
C PHE A 75 -7.64 -1.72 6.27
N HIS A 76 -8.75 -1.95 6.99
CA HIS A 76 -8.79 -2.92 8.07
C HIS A 76 -7.78 -2.69 9.23
N GLU A 77 -7.42 -1.44 9.55
CA GLU A 77 -6.54 -1.11 10.69
C GLU A 77 -6.94 -1.82 12.01
N ASN A 78 -8.24 -1.93 12.28
CA ASN A 78 -8.78 -2.59 13.48
C ASN A 78 -9.13 -4.08 13.29
N PHE A 79 -9.01 -4.62 12.07
CA PHE A 79 -9.53 -5.94 11.74
C PHE A 79 -8.96 -7.06 12.61
N LYS A 80 -7.66 -7.02 12.93
CA LYS A 80 -7.05 -8.03 13.80
C LYS A 80 -7.67 -8.03 15.20
N LYS A 81 -7.99 -6.85 15.73
CA LYS A 81 -8.65 -6.70 17.04
C LYS A 81 -10.09 -7.18 16.97
N ASP A 82 -10.82 -6.79 15.93
CA ASP A 82 -12.22 -7.14 15.74
C ASP A 82 -12.41 -8.64 15.50
N MET A 83 -11.52 -9.27 14.70
CA MET A 83 -11.49 -10.71 14.52
C MET A 83 -11.26 -11.46 15.83
N ARG A 84 -10.29 -11.04 16.64
CA ARG A 84 -10.07 -11.67 17.96
C ARG A 84 -11.28 -11.54 18.88
N LYS A 85 -11.96 -10.39 18.86
CA LYS A 85 -13.17 -10.16 19.65
C LYS A 85 -14.30 -11.09 19.18
N SER A 86 -14.48 -11.21 17.87
CA SER A 86 -15.45 -12.14 17.28
C SER A 86 -15.14 -13.60 17.66
N ASP A 87 -13.87 -14.00 17.58
CA ASP A 87 -13.42 -15.35 17.89
C ASP A 87 -13.65 -15.72 19.36
N HIS A 88 -13.34 -14.79 20.28
CA HIS A 88 -13.63 -14.95 21.70
C HIS A 88 -15.13 -15.12 21.95
N HIS A 89 -15.96 -14.30 21.31
CA HIS A 89 -17.40 -14.36 21.47
C HIS A 89 -17.98 -15.72 21.05
N ILE A 90 -17.58 -16.24 19.89
CA ILE A 90 -17.99 -17.57 19.42
C ILE A 90 -17.48 -18.67 20.36
N THR A 91 -16.23 -18.56 20.80
CA THR A 91 -15.62 -19.51 21.73
C THR A 91 -16.38 -19.57 23.06
N ASP A 92 -16.80 -18.42 23.60
CA ASP A 92 -17.53 -18.36 24.85
C ASP A 92 -18.95 -18.95 24.72
N ILE A 93 -19.64 -18.71 23.60
CA ILE A 93 -20.92 -19.36 23.29
C ILE A 93 -20.74 -20.89 23.18
N HIS A 94 -19.71 -21.36 22.49
CA HIS A 94 -19.43 -22.80 22.39
C HIS A 94 -19.14 -23.45 23.76
N LYS A 95 -18.45 -22.74 24.67
CA LYS A 95 -18.22 -23.22 26.04
C LYS A 95 -19.53 -23.32 26.82
N GLN A 96 -20.41 -22.31 26.72
CA GLN A 96 -21.72 -22.34 27.37
C GLN A 96 -22.56 -23.52 26.85
N LEU A 97 -22.59 -23.71 25.53
CA LEU A 97 -23.31 -24.82 24.90
C LEU A 97 -22.78 -26.18 25.36
N THR A 98 -21.46 -26.36 25.38
CA THR A 98 -20.83 -27.60 25.88
C THR A 98 -21.20 -27.88 27.33
N SER A 99 -21.20 -26.84 28.17
CA SER A 99 -21.58 -26.98 29.58
C SER A 99 -23.06 -27.36 29.74
N LEU A 100 -23.96 -26.78 28.94
CA LEU A 100 -25.38 -27.14 28.95
C LEU A 100 -25.61 -28.58 28.47
N TYR A 101 -24.91 -29.00 27.42
CA TYR A 101 -24.96 -30.38 26.93
C TYR A 101 -24.55 -31.38 28.01
N ALA A 102 -23.42 -31.15 28.67
CA ALA A 102 -22.95 -32.01 29.75
C ALA A 102 -23.95 -32.09 30.93
N LEU A 103 -24.63 -30.98 31.24
CA LEU A 103 -25.68 -30.96 32.26
C LEU A 103 -26.88 -31.82 31.83
N VAL A 104 -27.34 -31.66 30.59
CA VAL A 104 -28.46 -32.44 30.03
C VAL A 104 -28.15 -33.93 30.03
N GLU A 105 -26.97 -34.34 29.55
CA GLU A 105 -26.54 -35.75 29.55
C GLU A 105 -26.52 -36.34 30.97
N LYS A 106 -26.02 -35.57 31.95
CA LYS A 106 -26.00 -35.99 33.35
C LYS A 106 -27.42 -36.17 33.91
N THR A 107 -28.32 -35.23 33.65
CA THR A 107 -29.71 -35.31 34.12
C THR A 107 -30.48 -36.46 33.45
N GLN A 108 -30.25 -36.70 32.15
CA GLN A 108 -30.85 -37.83 31.43
C GLN A 108 -30.44 -39.16 32.06
N LYS A 109 -29.15 -39.34 32.39
CA LYS A 109 -28.67 -40.56 33.08
C LYS A 109 -29.41 -40.81 34.39
N VAL A 110 -29.51 -39.78 35.24
CA VAL A 110 -30.22 -39.87 36.54
C VAL A 110 -31.71 -40.20 36.37
N LEU A 111 -32.36 -39.71 35.30
CA LEU A 111 -33.77 -39.99 35.05
C LEU A 111 -34.02 -41.42 34.56
N THR A 112 -33.04 -42.02 33.88
CA THR A 112 -33.13 -43.39 33.34
C THR A 112 -32.65 -44.47 34.30
N GLU A 113 -32.03 -44.09 35.42
CA GLU A 113 -31.64 -44.96 36.55
C GLU A 113 -32.75 -45.00 37.61
#